data_AF-A0A258D7T8-F1
#
_entry.id   AF-A0A258D7T8-F1
#
_cell.length_a   1.000
_cell.length_b   1.000
_cell.length_c   1.000
_cell.angle_alpha   90.00
_cell.angle_beta   90.00
_cell.angle_gamma   90.00
#
_symmetry.space_group_name_H-M   'P 1'
#
loop_
_entity.id
_entity.type
_entity.pdbx_description
1 polymer ?
#
loop_
_entity_poly.entity_id
_entity_poly.type
_entity_poly.pdbx_seq_one_letter_code
_entity_poly.pdbx_strand_id
1 'polypeptide(L)'
;MHAAGPVRRRIALQPPAIPSCERAGVAAQWLGTTVQPLAKRNFGRDLVALRPGGGQQCRHRNRGADGPISEHATGRALDVFGVEIGEAPARLSAGHCFRQ
;
A
#
# COMPACT_ATOMS: atom_id res chain seq x y z
N MET A 1 -25.68 17.77 15.86
CA MET A 1 -24.85 17.63 14.65
C MET A 1 -23.63 16.79 15.03
N HIS A 2 -23.63 15.49 14.76
CA HIS A 2 -22.47 14.65 15.04
C HIS A 2 -21.48 14.78 13.87
N ALA A 3 -20.36 15.46 14.10
CA ALA A 3 -19.23 15.38 13.19
C ALA A 3 -18.66 13.96 13.30
N ALA A 4 -18.89 13.15 12.27
CA ALA A 4 -18.18 11.88 12.13
C ALA A 4 -16.68 12.21 11.98
N GLY A 5 -15.87 11.80 12.96
CA GLY A 5 -14.42 11.87 12.84
C GLY A 5 -13.93 11.09 11.60
N PRO A 6 -12.70 11.33 11.13
CA PRO A 6 -12.20 10.69 9.92
C PRO A 6 -12.20 9.16 10.08
N VAL A 7 -13.04 8.50 9.29
CA VAL A 7 -13.07 7.03 9.19
C VAL A 7 -11.74 6.58 8.61
N ARG A 8 -10.92 5.89 9.42
CA ARG A 8 -9.69 5.23 8.95
C ARG A 8 -10.06 4.02 8.09
N ARG A 9 -10.31 4.26 6.80
CA ARG A 9 -10.52 3.21 5.81
C ARG A 9 -9.21 2.46 5.55
N ARG A 10 -9.29 1.13 5.48
CA ARG A 10 -8.13 0.28 5.17
C ARG A 10 -8.17 -0.11 3.71
N ILE A 11 -7.04 0.09 3.04
CA ILE A 11 -6.81 -0.28 1.64
C ILE A 11 -5.93 -1.52 1.68
N ALA A 12 -6.41 -2.60 1.09
CA ALA A 12 -5.69 -3.87 1.10
C ALA A 12 -4.47 -3.84 0.17
N LEU A 13 -3.44 -4.63 0.47
CA LEU A 13 -2.43 -5.02 -0.52
C LEU A 13 -2.81 -6.40 -1.04
N GLN A 14 -3.01 -6.54 -2.35
CA GLN A 14 -3.49 -7.78 -2.96
C GLN A 14 -2.61 -8.20 -4.15
N PRO A 15 -1.90 -9.35 -4.08
CA PRO A 15 -1.79 -10.24 -2.93
C PRO A 15 -1.12 -9.56 -1.73
N PRO A 16 -1.23 -10.14 -0.50
CA PRO A 16 -0.60 -9.57 0.69
C PRO A 16 0.89 -9.36 0.49
N ALA A 17 1.36 -8.15 0.84
CA ALA A 17 2.77 -7.82 0.96
C ALA A 17 3.01 -7.17 2.32
N ILE A 18 4.15 -7.45 2.94
CA ILE A 18 4.52 -6.91 4.26
C ILE A 18 5.66 -5.92 4.07
N PRO A 19 5.39 -4.61 3.90
CA PRO A 19 6.41 -3.59 3.86
C PRO A 19 6.96 -3.29 5.27
N SER A 20 8.06 -2.53 5.33
CA SER A 20 8.51 -1.92 6.58
C SER A 20 7.46 -0.93 7.09
N CYS A 21 7.40 -0.69 8.40
CA CYS A 21 6.43 0.25 8.96
C CYS A 21 6.62 1.69 8.48
N GLU A 22 7.86 2.11 8.21
CA GLU A 22 8.16 3.38 7.54
C GLU A 22 7.51 3.42 6.16
N ARG A 23 7.72 2.37 5.34
CA ARG A 23 7.16 2.36 3.99
C ARG A 23 5.64 2.27 4.01
N ALA A 24 5.07 1.47 4.91
CA ALA A 24 3.63 1.35 5.13
C ALA A 24 2.99 2.71 5.46
N GLY A 25 3.63 3.50 6.32
CA GLY A 25 3.13 4.83 6.70
C GLY A 25 3.06 5.79 5.52
N VAL A 26 4.13 5.87 4.73
CA VAL A 26 4.16 6.71 3.52
C VAL A 26 3.17 6.23 2.47
N ALA A 27 3.06 4.91 2.25
CA ALA A 27 2.09 4.35 1.32
C ALA A 27 0.65 4.67 1.77
N ALA A 28 0.32 4.50 3.06
CA ALA A 28 -0.99 4.82 3.60
C ALA A 28 -1.33 6.31 3.44
N GLN A 29 -0.35 7.20 3.67
CA GLN A 29 -0.54 8.63 3.43
C GLN A 29 -0.83 8.91 1.96
N TRP A 30 0.02 8.44 1.04
CA TRP A 30 -0.16 8.63 -0.40
C TRP A 30 -1.51 8.11 -0.90
N LEU A 31 -1.90 6.91 -0.48
CA LEU A 31 -3.18 6.31 -0.84
C LEU A 31 -4.36 7.14 -0.33
N GLY A 32 -4.28 7.64 0.91
CA GLY A 32 -5.36 8.41 1.53
C GLY A 32 -5.47 9.85 1.03
N THR A 33 -4.35 10.51 0.73
CA THR A 33 -4.35 11.95 0.36
C THR A 33 -4.33 12.19 -1.14
N THR A 34 -3.93 11.19 -1.95
CA THR A 34 -3.79 11.35 -3.40
C THR A 34 -4.71 10.39 -4.16
N VAL A 35 -4.53 9.08 -3.96
CA VAL A 35 -5.18 8.08 -4.81
C VAL A 35 -6.68 7.97 -4.53
N GLN A 36 -7.09 7.95 -3.25
CA GLN A 36 -8.50 7.89 -2.86
C GLN A 36 -9.33 9.11 -3.33
N PRO A 37 -8.86 10.37 -3.20
CA PRO A 37 -9.53 11.52 -3.81
C PRO A 37 -9.68 11.40 -5.33
N LEU A 38 -8.65 10.92 -6.03
CA LEU A 38 -8.72 10.71 -7.48
C LEU A 38 -9.72 9.60 -7.85
N ALA A 39 -9.78 8.52 -7.06
CA ALA A 39 -10.77 7.45 -7.26
C ALA A 39 -12.21 7.99 -7.13
N LYS A 40 -12.48 8.79 -6.08
CA LYS A 40 -13.78 9.44 -5.90
C LYS A 40 -14.11 10.41 -7.02
N ARG A 41 -13.18 11.29 -7.38
CA ARG A 41 -13.37 12.31 -8.42
C ARG A 41 -13.67 11.69 -9.78
N ASN A 42 -12.91 10.66 -10.17
CA ASN A 42 -12.93 10.16 -11.55
C ASN A 42 -13.92 9.03 -11.76
N PHE A 43 -14.24 8.27 -10.71
CA PHE A 43 -15.07 7.06 -10.82
C PHE A 43 -16.27 7.07 -9.89
N GLY A 44 -16.38 8.00 -8.93
CA GLY A 44 -17.46 8.02 -7.94
C GLY A 44 -17.40 6.87 -6.93
N ARG A 45 -16.28 6.13 -6.88
CA ARG A 45 -16.12 4.89 -6.09
C ARG A 45 -14.92 4.99 -5.14
N ASP A 46 -14.81 4.04 -4.21
CA ASP A 46 -13.72 4.00 -3.24
C ASP A 46 -12.50 3.24 -3.77
N LEU A 47 -11.32 3.63 -3.29
CA LEU A 47 -10.10 2.83 -3.42
C LEU A 47 -10.17 1.70 -2.38
N VAL A 48 -10.10 0.45 -2.84
CA VAL A 48 -10.29 -0.71 -1.95
C VAL A 48 -9.02 -1.55 -1.80
N ALA A 49 -8.18 -1.57 -2.84
CA ALA A 49 -6.90 -2.26 -2.78
C ALA A 49 -5.83 -1.61 -3.68
N LEU A 50 -4.58 -1.88 -3.34
CA LEU A 50 -3.41 -1.67 -4.15
C LEU A 50 -2.89 -3.04 -4.60
N ARG A 51 -2.51 -3.15 -5.88
CA ARG A 51 -1.87 -4.33 -6.46
C ARG A 51 -0.36 -4.12 -6.46
N PRO A 52 0.39 -4.71 -5.52
CA PRO A 52 1.84 -4.64 -5.57
C PRO A 52 2.40 -5.55 -6.67
N GLY A 53 3.55 -5.17 -7.23
CA GLY A 53 4.33 -5.99 -8.18
C GLY A 53 5.10 -7.14 -7.54
N GLY A 54 5.03 -7.27 -6.22
CA GLY A 54 5.76 -8.23 -5.42
C GLY A 54 5.88 -7.75 -3.98
N GLY A 55 6.43 -8.61 -3.12
CA GLY A 55 6.75 -8.28 -1.73
C GLY A 55 8.25 -8.15 -1.49
N GLN A 56 8.63 -8.32 -0.23
CA GLN A 56 10.03 -8.40 0.19
C GLN A 56 10.78 -9.48 -0.61
N GLN A 57 11.99 -9.15 -1.06
CA GLN A 57 12.87 -10.08 -1.78
C GLN A 57 14.32 -9.86 -1.38
N CYS A 58 14.91 -10.84 -0.68
CA CYS A 58 16.30 -10.81 -0.25
C CYS A 58 17.25 -11.01 -1.44
N ARG A 59 17.69 -9.92 -2.07
CA ARG A 59 18.65 -9.91 -3.17
C ARG A 59 19.31 -8.56 -3.35
N HIS A 60 20.45 -8.56 -4.04
CA HIS A 60 21.02 -7.34 -4.62
C HIS A 60 20.11 -6.78 -5.72
N ARG A 61 20.24 -5.48 -5.97
CA ARG A 61 19.49 -4.81 -7.05
C ARG A 61 19.76 -5.50 -8.39
N ASN A 62 18.70 -5.67 -9.19
CA ASN A 62 18.75 -6.30 -10.52
C ASN A 62 19.31 -7.75 -10.55
N ARG A 63 19.35 -8.46 -9.41
CA ARG A 63 19.97 -9.79 -9.28
C ARG A 63 21.48 -9.81 -9.58
N GLY A 64 22.17 -8.67 -9.44
CA GLY A 64 23.63 -8.64 -9.57
C GLY A 64 24.31 -9.51 -8.50
N ALA A 65 25.41 -10.16 -8.85
CA ALA A 65 26.25 -10.88 -7.87
C ALA A 65 26.92 -9.91 -6.89
N ASP A 66 27.28 -8.72 -7.40
CA ASP A 66 27.87 -7.62 -6.64
C ASP A 66 27.04 -6.34 -6.83
N GLY A 67 27.08 -5.45 -5.85
CA GLY A 67 26.43 -4.13 -5.91
C GLY A 67 25.49 -3.84 -4.75
N PRO A 68 24.71 -2.74 -4.79
CA PRO A 68 23.84 -2.36 -3.69
C PRO A 68 22.73 -3.37 -3.40
N ILE A 69 22.41 -3.55 -2.12
CA ILE A 69 21.24 -4.32 -1.67
C ILE A 69 19.97 -3.62 -2.15
N SER A 70 19.00 -4.40 -2.64
CA SER A 70 17.71 -3.86 -3.07
C SER A 70 16.92 -3.35 -1.85
N GLU A 71 16.21 -2.23 -1.99
CA GLU A 71 15.24 -1.79 -0.97
C GLU A 71 14.08 -2.78 -0.77
N HIS A 72 13.81 -3.64 -1.75
CA HIS A 72 12.90 -4.78 -1.58
C HIS A 72 13.43 -5.80 -0.56
N ALA A 73 14.75 -5.90 -0.35
CA ALA A 73 15.31 -6.80 0.65
C ALA A 73 14.94 -6.38 2.08
N THR A 74 14.79 -5.07 2.30
CA THR A 74 14.48 -4.43 3.59
C THR A 74 13.01 -4.02 3.71
N GLY A 75 12.16 -4.39 2.75
CA GLY A 75 10.75 -3.99 2.73
C GLY A 75 10.53 -2.47 2.61
N ARG A 76 11.55 -1.71 2.19
CA ARG A 76 11.49 -0.26 2.00
C ARG A 76 10.99 0.15 0.62
N ALA A 77 10.90 -0.79 -0.32
CA ALA A 77 10.31 -0.59 -1.64
C ALA A 77 8.88 -1.19 -1.74
N LEU A 78 8.07 -0.58 -2.61
CA LEU A 78 6.73 -1.05 -2.96
C LEU A 78 6.48 -0.70 -4.43
N ASP A 79 6.50 -1.72 -5.29
CA ASP A 79 6.21 -1.54 -6.72
C ASP A 79 4.69 -1.56 -6.91
N VAL A 80 4.11 -0.58 -7.61
CA VAL A 80 2.66 -0.48 -7.82
C VAL A 80 2.31 -0.93 -9.23
N PHE A 81 1.56 -2.02 -9.35
CA PHE A 81 1.10 -2.56 -10.64
C PHE A 81 -0.33 -2.14 -10.96
N GLY A 82 -1.11 -1.73 -9.96
CA GLY A 82 -2.47 -1.26 -10.17
C GLY A 82 -3.20 -0.92 -8.87
N VAL A 83 -4.43 -0.43 -9.01
CA VAL A 83 -5.35 -0.15 -7.91
C VAL A 83 -6.70 -0.78 -8.23
N GLU A 84 -7.40 -1.23 -7.21
CA GLU A 84 -8.78 -1.71 -7.34
C GLU A 84 -9.72 -0.63 -6.80
N ILE A 85 -10.73 -0.32 -7.62
CA ILE A 85 -11.76 0.68 -7.33
C ILE A 85 -13.08 -0.06 -7.23
N GLY A 86 -13.81 0.17 -6.14
CA GLY A 86 -15.01 -0.60 -5.84
C GLY A 86 -15.86 0.02 -4.74
N GLU A 87 -16.73 -0.80 -4.16
CA GLU A 87 -17.42 -0.43 -2.93
C GLU A 87 -16.50 -0.66 -1.75
N ALA A 88 -16.49 0.25 -0.80
CA ALA A 88 -15.68 0.09 0.41
C ALA A 88 -16.03 -1.25 1.08
N PRO A 89 -15.05 -2.13 1.34
CA PRO A 89 -15.33 -3.43 1.94
C PRO A 89 -15.92 -3.24 3.34
N ALA A 90 -16.97 -4.01 3.65
CA ALA A 90 -17.68 -3.97 4.94
C ALA A 90 -16.81 -4.38 6.15
N ARG A 91 -15.61 -4.94 5.92
CA ARG A 91 -14.66 -5.34 6.96
C ARG A 91 -13.30 -4.72 6.71
N LEU A 92 -12.82 -4.02 7.72
CA LEU A 92 -11.49 -3.42 7.77
C LEU A 92 -10.46 -4.52 8.11
N SER A 93 -9.54 -4.89 7.21
CA SER A 93 -8.43 -5.83 7.52
C SER A 93 -7.26 -5.12 8.19
N ALA A 94 -6.69 -5.64 9.28
CA ALA A 94 -5.51 -5.03 9.92
C ALA A 94 -4.30 -4.95 8.96
N GLY A 95 -3.72 -3.76 8.81
CA GLY A 95 -2.47 -3.58 8.09
C GLY A 95 -1.32 -4.11 8.94
N HIS A 96 -0.54 -5.03 8.40
CA HIS A 96 0.65 -5.58 9.05
C HIS A 96 1.88 -5.00 8.37
N CYS A 97 2.81 -4.51 9.17
CA CYS A 97 4.12 -4.05 8.73
C CYS A 97 5.19 -4.67 9.62
N PHE A 98 6.39 -4.84 9.07
CA PHE A 98 7.54 -5.26 9.85
C PHE A 98 8.24 -4.01 10.43
N ARG A 99 8.51 -4.01 11.74
CA ARG A 99 9.46 -3.05 12.33
C ARG A 99 10.86 -3.56 12.03
N GLN A 100 11.59 -2.79 11.24
CA GLN A 100 13.03 -2.98 11.08
C GLN A 100 13.76 -2.55 12.33
#